data_AF-C4P8A3-F1
#
_entry.id   AF-C4P8A3-F1
#
_cell.length_a   1.000
_cell.length_b   1.000
_cell.length_c   1.000
_cell.angle_alpha   90.00
_cell.angle_beta   90.00
_cell.angle_gamma   90.00
#
_symmetry.space_group_name_H-M   'P 1'
#
loop_
_entity.id
_entity.type
_entity.pdbx_description
1 polymer ?
#
loop_
_entity_poly.entity_id
_entity_poly.type
_entity_poly.pdbx_seq_one_letter_code
_entity_poly.pdbx_strand_id
1 'polypeptide(L)'
;MTQERAKTDIGPPDYREMLPPLIKENYGKWAYHEELAPGILRHVSETDAEIFSVRVASPRLVSIDFIRDICDIADEYCGGHLRFTSRNNVEFLVSDKAQLEPLKAELEKQGMMIG
;
A
#
# COMPACT_ATOMS: atom_id res chain seq x y z
N MET A 1 -39.88 20.01 9.81
CA MET A 1 -38.43 19.76 9.65
C MET A 1 -38.29 18.54 8.78
N THR A 2 -37.84 18.69 7.53
CA THR A 2 -37.66 17.57 6.61
C THR A 2 -36.36 16.87 7.00
N GLN A 3 -36.45 15.63 7.50
CA GLN A 3 -35.26 14.83 7.79
C GLN A 3 -34.50 14.61 6.47
N GLU A 4 -33.21 14.91 6.48
CA GLU A 4 -32.33 14.63 5.35
C GLU A 4 -32.29 13.11 5.13
N ARG A 5 -32.62 12.66 3.92
CA ARG A 5 -32.63 11.23 3.58
C ARG A 5 -31.21 10.70 3.46
N ALA A 6 -31.00 9.44 3.83
CA ALA A 6 -29.72 8.77 3.65
C ALA A 6 -29.29 8.78 2.18
N LYS A 7 -28.00 9.02 1.92
CA LYS A 7 -27.44 8.98 0.56
C LYS A 7 -27.41 7.54 0.06
N THR A 8 -27.89 7.32 -1.16
CA THR A 8 -27.88 6.01 -1.86
C THR A 8 -27.20 6.16 -3.22
N ASP A 9 -26.85 5.05 -3.87
CA ASP A 9 -26.30 5.02 -5.24
C ASP A 9 -24.99 5.80 -5.43
N ILE A 10 -24.22 5.96 -4.35
CA ILE A 10 -22.99 6.77 -4.32
C ILE A 10 -21.74 6.04 -4.84
N GLY A 11 -21.82 4.71 -5.03
CA GLY A 11 -20.68 3.90 -5.47
C GLY A 11 -19.52 3.85 -4.46
N PRO A 12 -18.35 3.35 -4.87
CA PRO A 12 -17.14 3.40 -4.07
C PRO A 12 -16.50 4.81 -4.10
N PRO A 13 -15.66 5.15 -3.11
CA PRO A 13 -14.75 6.29 -3.22
C PRO A 13 -13.89 6.21 -4.49
N ASP A 14 -13.53 7.35 -5.08
CA ASP A 14 -12.59 7.35 -6.21
C ASP A 14 -11.21 6.91 -5.70
N TYR A 15 -10.69 5.81 -6.26
CA TYR A 15 -9.39 5.28 -5.85
C TYR A 15 -8.26 6.29 -6.01
N ARG A 16 -8.39 7.28 -6.91
CA ARG A 16 -7.40 8.35 -7.12
C ARG A 16 -7.21 9.27 -5.92
N GLU A 17 -8.13 9.24 -4.96
CA GLU A 17 -8.02 9.95 -3.68
C GLU A 17 -7.19 9.16 -2.65
N MET A 18 -6.98 7.86 -2.88
CA MET A 18 -6.27 6.95 -1.97
C MET A 18 -4.87 6.54 -2.48
N LEU A 19 -4.49 6.99 -3.69
CA LEU A 19 -3.17 6.67 -4.26
C LEU A 19 -2.05 7.45 -3.56
N PRO A 20 -0.86 6.83 -3.38
CA PRO A 20 0.35 7.58 -3.07
C PRO A 20 0.56 8.71 -4.08
N PRO A 21 0.98 9.92 -3.65
CA PRO A 21 1.23 11.05 -4.56
C PRO A 21 2.14 10.68 -5.73
N LEU A 22 3.22 9.93 -5.46
CA LEU A 22 4.16 9.46 -6.49
C LEU A 22 3.48 8.57 -7.54
N ILE A 23 2.59 7.65 -7.13
CA ILE A 23 1.81 6.84 -8.08
C ILE A 23 0.85 7.70 -8.88
N LYS A 24 0.22 8.69 -8.24
CA LYS A 24 -0.73 9.59 -8.91
C LYS A 24 -0.05 10.44 -9.99
N GLU A 25 1.14 10.96 -9.73
CA GLU A 25 1.94 11.75 -10.67
C GLU A 25 2.43 10.91 -11.87
N ASN A 26 2.76 9.64 -11.62
CA ASN A 26 3.30 8.70 -12.59
C ASN A 26 2.25 7.71 -13.13
N TYR A 27 0.95 7.99 -12.93
CA TYR A 27 -0.12 7.07 -13.32
C TYR A 27 -0.10 6.85 -14.84
N GLY A 28 0.16 5.60 -15.26
CA GLY A 28 0.28 5.23 -16.67
C GLY A 28 1.62 5.60 -17.32
N LYS A 29 2.62 6.03 -16.56
CA LYS A 29 3.95 6.47 -17.03
C LYS A 29 5.07 5.67 -16.38
N TRP A 30 4.91 4.35 -16.33
CA TRP A 30 5.88 3.43 -15.74
C TRP A 30 6.77 2.86 -16.82
N ALA A 31 8.09 2.94 -16.62
CA ALA A 31 9.06 2.41 -17.57
C ALA A 31 9.23 0.90 -17.40
N TYR A 32 9.48 0.45 -16.17
CA TYR A 32 9.67 -0.96 -15.87
C TYR A 32 9.44 -1.27 -14.38
N HIS A 33 9.44 -2.57 -14.08
CA HIS A 33 9.55 -3.07 -12.71
C HIS A 33 10.61 -4.16 -12.68
N GLU A 34 11.17 -4.38 -11.49
CA GLU A 34 12.06 -5.51 -11.23
C GLU A 34 11.83 -6.05 -9.82
N GLU A 35 12.11 -7.34 -9.65
CA GLU A 35 12.09 -8.00 -8.35
C GLU A 35 13.48 -7.91 -7.73
N LEU A 36 13.59 -7.21 -6.60
CA LEU A 36 14.86 -7.05 -5.89
C LEU A 36 15.15 -8.24 -4.98
N ALA A 37 14.09 -8.82 -4.42
CA ALA A 37 14.09 -9.98 -3.54
C ALA A 37 12.67 -10.56 -3.49
N PRO A 38 12.48 -11.80 -3.00
CA PRO A 38 11.15 -12.38 -2.82
C PRO A 38 10.22 -11.43 -2.04
N GLY A 39 9.08 -11.07 -2.63
CA GLY A 39 8.11 -10.16 -2.04
C GLY A 39 8.47 -8.66 -2.12
N ILE A 40 9.56 -8.27 -2.79
CA ILE A 40 9.97 -6.87 -2.94
C ILE A 40 10.10 -6.50 -4.42
N LEU A 41 9.22 -5.63 -4.89
CA LEU A 41 9.24 -5.10 -6.26
C LEU A 41 9.65 -3.63 -6.26
N ARG A 42 10.56 -3.25 -7.16
CA ARG A 42 10.88 -1.85 -7.48
C ARG A 42 10.16 -1.47 -8.76
N HIS A 43 9.39 -0.39 -8.74
CA HIS A 43 8.77 0.21 -9.91
C HIS A 43 9.48 1.52 -10.25
N VAL A 44 9.86 1.70 -11.50
CA VAL A 44 10.58 2.89 -11.98
C VAL A 44 9.74 3.58 -13.05
N SER A 45 9.51 4.88 -12.88
CA SER A 45 8.75 5.70 -13.84
C SER A 45 9.61 6.11 -15.04
N GLU A 46 8.97 6.68 -16.07
CA GLU A 46 9.67 7.26 -17.22
C GLU A 46 10.57 8.46 -16.86
N THR A 47 10.42 9.01 -15.65
CA THR A 47 11.21 10.12 -15.11
C THR A 47 12.11 9.68 -13.95
N ASP A 48 12.45 8.39 -13.87
CA ASP A 48 13.30 7.79 -12.84
C ASP A 48 12.75 7.90 -11.39
N ALA A 49 11.45 8.16 -11.21
CA ALA A 49 10.84 8.10 -9.89
C ALA A 49 10.67 6.63 -9.47
N GLU A 50 11.07 6.29 -8.26
CA GLU A 50 11.04 4.92 -7.74
C GLU A 50 9.97 4.76 -6.66
N ILE A 51 9.28 3.62 -6.66
CA ILE A 51 8.46 3.18 -5.52
C ILE A 51 8.62 1.68 -5.32
N PHE A 52 8.63 1.25 -4.06
CA PHE A 52 8.82 -0.14 -3.69
C PHE A 52 7.50 -0.72 -3.17
N SER A 53 7.12 -1.88 -3.69
CA SER A 53 6.03 -2.68 -3.12
C SER A 53 6.64 -3.76 -2.25
N VAL A 54 6.39 -3.72 -0.94
CA VAL A 54 6.75 -4.80 0.00
C VAL A 54 5.51 -5.62 0.30
N ARG A 55 5.49 -6.85 -0.19
CA ARG A 55 4.35 -7.77 -0.10
C ARG A 55 4.49 -8.66 1.12
N VAL A 56 3.41 -8.74 1.90
CA VAL A 56 3.30 -9.66 3.05
C VAL A 56 2.05 -10.53 2.95
N ALA A 57 2.18 -11.75 3.44
CA ALA A 57 1.07 -12.68 3.55
C ALA A 57 0.00 -12.15 4.53
N SER A 58 -1.26 -12.40 4.20
CA SER A 58 -2.38 -12.17 5.10
C SER A 58 -3.30 -13.40 5.11
N PRO A 59 -3.91 -13.75 6.26
CA PRO A 59 -4.82 -14.88 6.36
C PRO A 59 -6.17 -14.64 5.67
N ARG A 60 -6.35 -13.50 4.96
CA ARG A 60 -7.58 -13.00 4.32
C ARG A 60 -8.70 -12.66 5.30
N LEU A 61 -9.06 -13.57 6.19
CA LEU A 61 -9.96 -13.29 7.30
C LEU A 61 -9.14 -12.67 8.43
N VAL A 62 -9.36 -11.38 8.67
CA VAL A 62 -8.59 -10.57 9.62
C VAL A 62 -9.51 -9.84 10.59
N SER A 63 -9.00 -9.52 11.78
CA SER A 63 -9.71 -8.64 12.73
C SER A 63 -9.56 -7.18 12.32
N ILE A 64 -10.37 -6.30 12.91
CA ILE A 64 -10.20 -4.85 12.76
C ILE A 64 -8.88 -4.36 13.38
N ASP A 65 -8.37 -5.06 14.39
CA ASP A 65 -7.11 -4.71 15.05
C ASP A 65 -5.94 -4.95 14.11
N PHE A 66 -5.92 -6.09 13.39
CA PHE A 66 -4.94 -6.32 12.31
C PHE A 66 -4.98 -5.21 11.25
N ILE A 67 -6.18 -4.74 10.88
CA ILE A 67 -6.32 -3.64 9.91
C ILE A 67 -5.71 -2.35 10.47
N ARG A 68 -5.92 -2.03 11.75
CA ARG A 68 -5.33 -0.87 12.40
C ARG A 68 -3.81 -0.99 12.49
N ASP A 69 -3.30 -2.17 12.84
CA ASP A 69 -1.86 -2.43 12.93
C ASP A 69 -1.15 -2.19 11.58
N ILE A 70 -1.71 -2.68 10.47
CA ILE A 70 -1.13 -2.40 9.13
C ILE A 70 -1.30 -0.94 8.71
N CYS A 71 -2.34 -0.24 9.18
CA CYS A 71 -2.47 1.20 8.95
C CYS A 71 -1.39 1.98 9.72
N ASP A 72 -1.12 1.65 10.98
CA ASP A 72 -0.08 2.29 11.79
C ASP A 72 1.30 2.10 11.14
N ILE A 73 1.59 0.90 10.62
CA ILE A 73 2.81 0.62 9.84
C ILE A 73 2.84 1.46 8.55
N ALA A 74 1.72 1.54 7.82
CA ALA A 74 1.68 2.33 6.60
C ALA A 74 1.84 3.84 6.86
N ASP A 75 1.28 4.37 7.95
CA ASP A 75 1.46 5.76 8.36
C ASP A 75 2.92 6.07 8.67
N GLU A 76 3.63 5.18 9.37
CA GLU A 76 5.03 5.36 9.75
C GLU A 76 5.99 5.28 8.55
N TYR A 77 5.82 4.27 7.68
CA TYR A 77 6.82 3.96 6.64
C TYR A 77 6.38 4.30 5.20
N CYS A 78 5.09 4.47 4.96
CA CYS A 78 4.51 4.53 3.60
C CYS A 78 3.65 5.78 3.36
N GLY A 79 3.68 6.76 4.27
CA GLY A 79 2.85 7.97 4.19
C GLY A 79 1.36 7.69 4.22
N GLY A 80 0.94 6.61 4.90
CA GLY A 80 -0.45 6.19 5.05
C GLY A 80 -1.00 5.38 3.88
N HIS A 81 -0.14 4.90 2.97
CA HIS A 81 -0.58 4.16 1.79
C HIS A 81 -0.19 2.69 1.80
N LEU A 82 -1.19 1.83 1.64
CA LEU A 82 -1.05 0.40 1.41
C LEU A 82 -2.12 -0.05 0.41
N ARG A 83 -2.02 -1.28 -0.09
CA ARG A 83 -3.09 -1.92 -0.86
C ARG A 83 -3.18 -3.41 -0.57
N PHE A 84 -4.30 -4.01 -0.97
CA PHE A 84 -4.44 -5.46 -1.01
C PHE A 84 -4.31 -5.97 -2.45
N THR A 85 -3.64 -7.09 -2.62
CA THR A 85 -3.55 -7.80 -3.91
C THR A 85 -4.80 -8.65 -4.16
N SER A 86 -4.99 -9.12 -5.39
CA SER A 86 -6.08 -10.04 -5.74
C SER A 86 -6.03 -11.38 -5.00
N ARG A 87 -4.90 -11.73 -4.39
CA ARG A 87 -4.74 -12.93 -3.53
C ARG A 87 -4.79 -12.61 -2.04
N ASN A 88 -5.26 -11.42 -1.68
CA ASN A 88 -5.45 -10.94 -0.31
C ASN A 88 -4.15 -10.66 0.47
N ASN A 89 -2.97 -10.73 -0.17
CA ASN A 89 -1.73 -10.23 0.44
C ASN A 89 -1.81 -8.71 0.62
N VAL A 90 -1.15 -8.18 1.64
CA VAL A 90 -0.96 -6.74 1.85
C VAL A 90 0.30 -6.30 1.11
N GLU A 91 0.25 -5.16 0.44
CA GLU A 91 1.41 -4.49 -0.12
C GLU A 91 1.55 -3.10 0.49
N PHE A 92 2.68 -2.86 1.14
CA PHE A 92 3.12 -1.55 1.61
C PHE A 92 3.82 -0.81 0.46
N LEU A 93 3.42 0.44 0.23
CA LEU A 93 3.85 1.24 -0.93
C LEU A 93 4.86 2.30 -0.46
N VAL A 94 6.15 1.95 -0.51
CA VAL A 94 7.24 2.76 0.04
C VAL A 94 7.79 3.70 -1.02
N SER A 95 7.47 4.98 -0.93
CA SER A 95 7.99 6.02 -1.83
C SER A 95 9.35 6.59 -1.38
N ASP A 96 9.65 6.56 -0.08
CA ASP A 96 10.97 6.93 0.46
C ASP A 96 11.84 5.68 0.63
N LYS A 97 12.87 5.55 -0.21
CA LYS A 97 13.80 4.43 -0.16
C LYS A 97 14.48 4.26 1.20
N ALA A 98 14.65 5.33 1.98
CA ALA A 98 15.23 5.25 3.32
C ALA A 98 14.35 4.47 4.31
N GLN A 99 13.04 4.36 4.06
CA GLN A 99 12.09 3.61 4.89
C GLN A 99 12.01 2.13 4.54
N LEU A 100 12.64 1.69 3.44
CA LEU A 100 12.52 0.30 2.99
C LEU A 100 13.10 -0.71 3.99
N GLU A 101 14.33 -0.50 4.44
CA GLU A 101 14.97 -1.38 5.43
C GLU A 101 14.33 -1.29 6.82
N PRO A 102 13.99 -0.09 7.35
CA PRO A 102 13.18 0.04 8.57
C PRO A 102 11.86 -0.72 8.52
N LEU A 103 11.10 -0.60 7.42
CA LEU A 103 9.85 -1.34 7.24
C LEU A 103 10.08 -2.85 7.29
N LYS A 104 11.07 -3.37 6.56
CA LYS A 104 11.38 -4.80 6.55
C LYS A 104 11.69 -5.33 7.96
N ALA A 105 12.47 -4.57 8.74
CA ALA A 105 12.80 -4.93 10.11
C ALA A 105 11.57 -4.93 11.04
N GLU A 106 10.67 -3.95 10.89
CA GLU A 106 9.42 -3.91 11.68
C GLU A 106 8.48 -5.06 11.31
N LEU A 107 8.33 -5.36 10.01
CA LEU A 107 7.52 -6.50 9.54
C LEU A 107 8.05 -7.83 10.08
N GLU A 108 9.37 -8.04 10.06
CA GLU A 108 10.00 -9.23 10.64
C GLU A 108 9.77 -9.32 12.16
N LYS A 109 9.94 -8.20 12.87
CA LYS A 109 9.68 -8.11 14.32
C LYS A 109 8.24 -8.44 14.69
N GLN A 110 7.27 -8.05 13.86
CA GLN A 110 5.86 -8.39 14.05
C GLN A 110 5.48 -9.78 13.52
N GLY A 111 6.42 -10.53 12.95
CA GLY A 111 6.18 -11.87 12.41
C GLY A 111 5.37 -11.87 11.11
N MET A 112 5.33 -10.74 10.39
CA MET A 112 4.69 -10.66 9.08
C MET A 112 5.62 -11.26 8.01
N MET A 113 5.14 -12.30 7.33
CA MET A 113 5.94 -13.02 6.33
C MET A 113 5.97 -12.25 5.01
N ILE A 114 7.15 -11.81 4.58
CA ILE A 114 7.38 -11.18 3.28
C ILE A 114 7.44 -12.26 2.17
N GLY A 115 6.70 -12.07 1.08
CA GLY A 115 6.66 -13.00 -0.06
C GLY A 115 5.53 -12.81 -1.06
#